data_AF-A0A7S2QTN5-F1
#
_entry.id   AF-A0A7S2QTN5-F1
#
_cell.length_a   1.000
_cell.length_b   1.000
_cell.length_c   1.000
_cell.angle_alpha   90.00
_cell.angle_beta   90.00
_cell.angle_gamma   90.00
#
_symmetry.space_group_name_H-M   'P 1'
#
loop_
_entity.id
_entity.type
_entity.pdbx_description
1 polymer ?
#
loop_
_entity_poly.entity_id
_entity_poly.type
_entity_poly.pdbx_seq_one_letter_code
_entity_poly.pdbx_strand_id
1 'polypeptide(L)'
;MIQNGVDYQKEYFEPRLKQFKKEGNEGIVAMVRNPISHLVSWKKAGYDLHKCSELPWETVLSSTCKFQHGRFPQFHFEAPGLVNVWNKYVRGYLELAEKHDNFMIVRFEDLVIDPEATVAAVAKFQGLKVPDPLVHVYAPAKPSGTPSGRSEALSKIQDHQYLVEGDMPIVEHLEQMCTSIDWSLVEKLPKLSKDVPSYKSDCEKFLS
;
A
#
# COMPACT_ATOMS: atom_id res chain seq x y z
N MET A 1 13.84 25.75 -10.91
CA MET A 1 12.53 26.40 -10.74
C MET A 1 11.64 25.46 -9.94
N ILE A 2 11.55 25.68 -8.63
CA ILE A 2 10.68 24.91 -7.73
C ILE A 2 9.33 25.63 -7.78
N GLN A 3 8.35 25.07 -8.49
CA GLN A 3 6.99 25.60 -8.44
C GLN A 3 6.49 25.49 -7.00
N ASN A 4 5.77 26.53 -6.57
CA ASN A 4 5.07 26.66 -5.30
C ASN A 4 4.03 25.54 -5.13
N GLY A 5 4.50 24.33 -4.85
CA GLY A 5 3.65 23.19 -4.52
C GLY A 5 3.11 23.39 -3.12
N VAL A 6 1.78 23.32 -2.99
CA VAL A 6 1.10 23.15 -1.71
C VAL A 6 1.75 21.98 -0.97
N ASP A 7 2.21 22.24 0.25
CA ASP A 7 2.72 21.19 1.14
C ASP A 7 1.52 20.36 1.61
N TYR A 8 1.29 19.23 0.93
CA TYR A 8 0.14 18.35 1.15
C TYR A 8 0.01 17.88 2.60
N GLN A 9 1.14 17.57 3.25
CA GLN A 9 1.13 17.19 4.66
C GLN A 9 0.57 18.33 5.50
N LYS A 10 1.09 19.54 5.29
CA LYS A 10 0.77 20.70 6.11
C LYS A 10 -0.62 21.29 5.87
N GLU A 11 -1.07 21.38 4.62
CA GLU A 11 -2.29 22.12 4.28
C GLU A 11 -3.58 21.29 4.40
N TYR A 12 -3.50 19.97 4.31
CA TYR A 12 -4.70 19.12 4.32
C TYR A 12 -4.63 17.99 5.32
N PHE A 13 -3.51 17.27 5.36
CA PHE A 13 -3.42 16.11 6.24
C PHE A 13 -3.45 16.53 7.71
N GLU A 14 -2.69 17.55 8.08
CA GLU A 14 -2.64 18.10 9.43
C GLU A 14 -4.00 18.66 9.93
N PRO A 15 -4.71 19.53 9.19
CA PRO A 15 -6.06 19.93 9.58
C PRO A 15 -7.02 18.75 9.72
N ARG A 16 -6.94 17.76 8.83
CA ARG A 16 -7.81 16.58 8.87
C ARG A 16 -7.47 15.66 10.03
N LEU A 17 -6.20 15.47 10.36
CA LEU A 17 -5.74 14.78 11.57
C LEU A 17 -6.29 15.45 12.83
N LYS A 18 -6.22 16.78 12.92
CA LYS A 18 -6.78 17.56 14.03
C LYS A 18 -8.30 17.41 14.11
N GLN A 19 -8.99 17.41 12.98
CA GLN A 19 -10.42 17.15 12.91
C GLN A 19 -10.76 15.73 13.36
N PHE A 20 -10.03 14.72 12.87
CA PHE A 20 -10.20 13.30 13.26
C PHE A 20 -10.09 13.13 14.77
N LYS A 21 -9.08 13.74 15.40
CA LYS A 21 -8.93 13.75 16.86
C LYS A 21 -10.10 14.44 17.55
N LYS A 22 -10.56 15.58 17.04
CA LYS A 22 -11.70 16.33 17.59
C LYS A 22 -13.01 15.54 17.54
N GLU A 23 -13.16 14.66 16.55
CA GLU A 23 -14.30 13.75 16.38
C GLU A 23 -14.24 12.51 17.29
N GLY A 24 -13.24 12.44 18.20
CA GLY A 24 -13.08 11.33 19.13
C GLY A 24 -12.39 10.10 18.54
N ASN A 25 -11.81 10.20 17.34
CA ASN A 25 -11.02 9.11 16.77
C ASN A 25 -9.62 9.13 17.39
N GLU A 26 -9.23 8.00 17.98
CA GLU A 26 -7.98 7.89 18.74
C GLU A 26 -6.72 7.75 17.85
N GLY A 27 -6.87 7.28 16.60
CA GLY A 27 -5.73 7.11 15.69
C GLY A 27 -6.08 6.89 14.23
N ILE A 28 -5.11 7.15 13.34
CA ILE A 28 -5.20 6.84 11.91
C ILE A 28 -4.42 5.55 11.64
N VAL A 29 -5.04 4.64 10.89
CA VAL A 29 -4.39 3.42 10.43
C VAL A 29 -4.21 3.51 8.91
N ALA A 30 -2.98 3.41 8.46
CA ALA A 30 -2.64 3.30 7.05
C ALA A 30 -2.19 1.89 6.73
N MET A 31 -2.64 1.37 5.59
CA MET A 31 -2.26 0.04 5.14
C MET A 31 -1.28 0.13 3.99
N VAL A 32 -0.20 -0.64 4.06
CA VAL A 32 0.78 -0.82 2.99
C VAL A 32 0.80 -2.28 2.56
N ARG A 33 1.27 -2.55 1.35
CA ARG A 33 1.33 -3.89 0.77
C ARG A 33 2.71 -4.13 0.17
N ASN A 34 3.10 -5.40 0.00
CA ASN A 34 4.25 -5.79 -0.80
C ASN A 34 4.32 -4.96 -2.10
N PRO A 35 5.48 -4.36 -2.45
CA PRO A 35 5.59 -3.44 -3.57
C PRO A 35 5.18 -4.07 -4.89
N ILE A 36 5.68 -5.26 -5.22
CA ILE A 36 5.37 -5.94 -6.49
C ILE A 36 3.88 -6.29 -6.55
N SER A 37 3.35 -6.87 -5.48
CA SER A 37 1.93 -7.22 -5.37
C SER A 37 1.02 -5.98 -5.49
N HIS A 38 1.44 -4.84 -4.95
CA HIS A 38 0.71 -3.57 -5.08
C HIS A 38 0.75 -3.04 -6.52
N LEU A 39 1.92 -3.04 -7.17
CA LEU A 39 2.07 -2.60 -8.56
C LEU A 39 1.21 -3.45 -9.51
N VAL A 40 1.19 -4.77 -9.35
CA VAL A 40 0.30 -5.67 -10.10
C VAL A 40 -1.16 -5.30 -9.86
N SER A 41 -1.53 -5.03 -8.60
CA SER A 41 -2.89 -4.62 -8.27
C SER A 41 -3.29 -3.30 -8.93
N TRP A 42 -2.38 -2.32 -9.01
CA TRP A 42 -2.63 -1.08 -9.76
C TRP A 42 -2.71 -1.32 -11.26
N LYS A 43 -1.87 -2.18 -11.84
CA LYS A 43 -1.98 -2.56 -13.26
C LYS A 43 -3.34 -3.19 -13.58
N LYS A 44 -3.85 -4.04 -12.68
CA LYS A 44 -5.16 -4.71 -12.82
C LYS A 44 -6.33 -3.75 -12.57
N ALA A 45 -6.19 -2.84 -11.62
CA ALA A 45 -7.21 -1.87 -11.25
C ALA A 45 -6.54 -0.53 -10.92
N GLY A 46 -6.44 0.33 -11.92
CA GLY A 46 -5.71 1.60 -11.82
C GLY A 46 -6.29 2.59 -10.83
N TYR A 47 -7.60 2.53 -10.58
CA TYR A 47 -8.33 3.56 -9.84
C TYR A 47 -7.98 4.97 -10.37
N ASP A 48 -7.52 5.84 -9.48
CA ASP A 48 -7.04 7.18 -9.75
C ASP A 48 -5.75 7.22 -10.61
N LEU A 49 -5.03 6.10 -10.72
CA LEU A 49 -3.82 5.94 -11.53
C LEU A 49 -4.10 5.35 -12.92
N HIS A 50 -5.35 5.22 -13.36
CA HIS A 50 -5.71 4.58 -14.65
C HIS A 50 -4.85 5.09 -15.83
N LYS A 51 -4.63 6.41 -15.93
CA LYS A 51 -3.83 7.01 -17.01
C LYS A 51 -2.40 6.48 -17.12
N CYS A 52 -1.79 6.07 -16.01
CA CYS A 52 -0.45 5.49 -16.03
C CYS A 52 -0.53 3.96 -15.99
N SER A 53 -1.31 3.39 -15.07
CA SER A 53 -1.44 1.93 -14.90
C SER A 53 -1.99 1.18 -16.11
N GLU A 54 -2.71 1.81 -17.05
CA GLU A 54 -3.18 1.15 -18.27
C GLU A 54 -2.09 0.98 -19.34
N LEU A 55 -0.99 1.75 -19.27
CA LEU A 55 0.12 1.67 -20.22
C LEU A 55 0.83 0.29 -20.15
N PRO A 56 1.52 -0.14 -21.24
CA PRO A 56 2.38 -1.33 -21.21
C PRO A 56 3.44 -1.23 -20.10
N TRP A 57 3.91 -2.37 -19.58
CA TRP A 57 4.82 -2.40 -18.43
C TRP A 57 6.12 -1.61 -18.67
N GLU A 58 6.72 -1.72 -19.85
CA GLU A 58 7.93 -1.01 -20.26
C GLU A 58 7.72 0.51 -20.19
N THR A 59 6.52 0.95 -20.56
CA THR A 59 6.14 2.36 -20.56
C THR A 59 5.78 2.81 -19.16
N VAL A 60 5.01 2.05 -18.39
CA VAL A 60 4.53 2.47 -17.06
C VAL A 60 5.65 2.52 -16.03
N LEU A 61 6.72 1.73 -16.22
CA LEU A 61 7.89 1.74 -15.34
C LEU A 61 8.86 2.90 -15.62
N SER A 62 8.84 3.46 -16.82
CA SER A 62 9.76 4.53 -17.24
C SER A 62 9.10 5.90 -17.36
N SER A 63 7.83 5.96 -17.76
CA SER A 63 7.10 7.22 -17.98
C SER A 63 6.68 7.88 -16.67
N THR A 64 6.63 9.22 -16.67
CA THR A 64 6.11 9.97 -15.53
C THR A 64 4.63 9.66 -15.32
N CYS A 65 4.28 9.00 -14.22
CA CYS A 65 2.91 8.87 -13.79
C CYS A 65 2.45 10.19 -13.18
N LYS A 66 1.36 10.74 -13.72
CA LYS A 66 0.71 11.96 -13.24
C LYS A 66 -0.67 11.62 -12.70
N PHE A 67 -0.94 12.08 -11.50
CA PHE A 67 -2.25 12.03 -10.88
C PHE A 67 -2.76 13.45 -10.65
N GLN A 68 -4.03 13.67 -10.95
CA GLN A 68 -4.74 14.89 -10.58
C GLN A 68 -6.09 14.49 -9.99
N HIS A 69 -6.32 14.84 -8.73
CA HIS A 69 -7.55 14.48 -8.06
C HIS A 69 -8.74 15.26 -8.64
N GLY A 70 -9.73 14.56 -9.20
CA GLY A 70 -10.84 15.20 -9.92
C GLY A 70 -11.62 16.23 -9.09
N ARG A 71 -11.85 15.95 -7.80
CA ARG A 71 -12.56 16.89 -6.88
C ARG A 71 -11.67 17.95 -6.25
N PHE A 72 -10.36 17.82 -6.35
CA PHE A 72 -9.41 18.67 -5.65
C PHE A 72 -8.21 18.94 -6.58
N PRO A 73 -8.38 19.82 -7.58
CA PRO A 73 -7.41 20.02 -8.65
C PRO A 73 -6.03 20.46 -8.18
N GLN A 74 -5.95 21.07 -6.98
CA GLN A 74 -4.70 21.44 -6.34
C GLN A 74 -3.86 20.21 -5.95
N PHE A 75 -4.49 19.05 -5.76
CA PHE A 75 -3.80 17.78 -5.56
C PHE A 75 -3.40 17.21 -6.91
N HIS A 76 -2.19 17.57 -7.28
CA HIS A 76 -1.47 16.92 -8.34
C HIS A 76 -0.29 16.18 -7.72
N PHE A 77 0.02 15.04 -8.29
CA PHE A 77 1.17 14.24 -7.91
C PHE A 77 1.86 13.77 -9.19
N GLU A 78 3.19 13.82 -9.20
CA GLU A 78 3.99 13.30 -10.30
C GLU A 78 5.12 12.42 -9.75
N ALA A 79 5.35 11.28 -10.38
CA ALA A 79 6.49 10.41 -10.09
C ALA A 79 7.02 9.73 -11.35
N PRO A 80 8.35 9.56 -11.50
CA PRO A 80 8.92 8.85 -12.64
C PRO A 80 8.69 7.34 -12.50
N GLY A 81 7.73 6.80 -13.26
CA GLY A 81 7.37 5.39 -13.22
C GLY A 81 6.48 4.99 -12.04
N LEU A 82 5.75 3.88 -12.20
CA LEU A 82 4.80 3.36 -11.20
C LEU A 82 5.47 2.97 -9.89
N VAL A 83 6.70 2.46 -9.94
CA VAL A 83 7.47 2.08 -8.75
C VAL A 83 7.71 3.30 -7.85
N ASN A 84 8.00 4.46 -8.42
CA ASN A 84 8.18 5.68 -7.64
C ASN A 84 6.86 6.25 -7.09
N VAL A 85 5.71 5.87 -7.66
CA VAL A 85 4.41 6.11 -7.03
C VAL A 85 4.34 5.36 -5.71
N TRP A 86 4.69 4.07 -5.71
CA TRP A 86 4.74 3.26 -4.47
C TRP A 86 5.77 3.78 -3.47
N ASN A 87 6.99 4.11 -3.92
CA ASN A 87 8.03 4.67 -3.04
C ASN A 87 7.55 5.96 -2.35
N LYS A 88 6.95 6.89 -3.10
CA LYS A 88 6.42 8.13 -2.53
C LYS A 88 5.23 7.88 -1.60
N TYR A 89 4.34 6.95 -1.95
CA TYR A 89 3.21 6.54 -1.13
C TYR A 89 3.65 6.02 0.24
N VAL A 90 4.58 5.06 0.28
CA VAL A 90 5.09 4.49 1.54
C VAL A 90 5.91 5.49 2.34
N ARG A 91 6.75 6.29 1.68
CA ARG A 91 7.51 7.36 2.34
C ARG A 91 6.58 8.34 3.06
N GLY A 92 5.50 8.77 2.40
CA GLY A 92 4.52 9.67 3.01
C GLY A 92 3.90 9.11 4.29
N TYR A 93 3.59 7.81 4.35
CA TYR A 93 3.10 7.19 5.58
C TYR A 93 4.17 7.04 6.66
N LEU A 94 5.40 6.70 6.30
CA LEU A 94 6.50 6.63 7.25
C LEU A 94 6.77 8.00 7.90
N GLU A 95 6.78 9.08 7.11
CA GLU A 95 6.93 10.44 7.62
C GLU A 95 5.78 10.84 8.55
N LEU A 96 4.55 10.42 8.25
CA LEU A 96 3.40 10.67 9.12
C LEU A 96 3.48 9.86 10.42
N ALA A 97 3.92 8.60 10.36
CA ALA A 97 4.13 7.78 11.55
C ALA A 97 5.24 8.33 12.45
N GLU A 98 6.28 8.94 11.88
CA GLU A 98 7.35 9.59 12.63
C GLU A 98 6.88 10.89 13.32
N LYS A 99 5.97 11.64 12.68
CA LYS A 99 5.47 12.93 13.20
C LYS A 99 4.30 12.79 14.18
N HIS A 100 3.61 11.65 14.17
CA HIS A 100 2.35 11.49 14.89
C HIS A 100 2.26 10.14 15.60
N ASP A 101 2.28 10.18 16.93
CA ASP A 101 2.11 8.98 17.79
C ASP A 101 0.74 8.29 17.60
N ASN A 102 -0.23 9.01 17.03
CA ASN A 102 -1.56 8.50 16.71
C ASN A 102 -1.69 8.05 15.24
N PHE A 103 -0.59 7.62 14.63
CA PHE A 103 -0.57 7.07 13.28
C PHE A 103 0.10 5.69 13.26
N MET A 104 -0.63 4.67 12.79
CA MET A 104 -0.14 3.29 12.70
C MET A 104 -0.09 2.84 11.24
N ILE A 105 1.01 2.19 10.87
CA ILE A 105 1.13 1.48 9.60
C ILE A 105 0.88 0.00 9.84
N VAL A 106 0.06 -0.62 9.00
CA VAL A 106 -0.22 -2.06 9.00
C VAL A 106 0.14 -2.62 7.62
N ARG A 107 0.79 -3.78 7.57
CA ARG A 107 0.98 -4.50 6.30
C ARG A 107 -0.27 -5.29 5.97
N PHE A 108 -0.71 -5.24 4.72
CA PHE A 108 -1.83 -6.03 4.21
C PHE A 108 -1.61 -7.52 4.46
N GLU A 109 -0.39 -7.99 4.27
CA GLU A 109 0.00 -9.38 4.45
C GLU A 109 -0.09 -9.83 5.91
N ASP A 110 0.23 -8.94 6.88
CA ASP A 110 0.00 -9.22 8.31
C ASP A 110 -1.49 -9.47 8.57
N LEU A 111 -2.37 -8.61 8.02
CA LEU A 111 -3.81 -8.74 8.17
C LEU A 111 -4.38 -10.02 7.54
N VAL A 112 -3.83 -10.48 6.41
CA VAL A 112 -4.32 -11.69 5.74
C VAL A 112 -3.81 -12.96 6.43
N ILE A 113 -2.54 -12.97 6.82
CA ILE A 113 -1.87 -14.14 7.42
C ILE A 113 -2.31 -14.34 8.87
N ASP A 114 -2.26 -13.29 9.68
CA ASP A 114 -2.65 -13.31 11.10
C ASP A 114 -3.66 -12.17 11.41
N PRO A 115 -4.91 -12.31 10.94
CA PRO A 115 -5.95 -11.31 11.16
C PRO A 115 -6.24 -11.08 12.64
N GLU A 116 -6.21 -12.12 13.47
CA GLU A 116 -6.45 -12.03 14.90
C GLU A 116 -5.45 -11.10 15.58
N ALA A 117 -4.15 -11.35 15.42
CA ALA A 117 -3.12 -10.51 16.02
C ALA A 117 -3.12 -9.10 15.44
N THR A 118 -3.33 -8.98 14.12
CA THR A 118 -3.33 -7.68 13.44
C THR A 118 -4.50 -6.81 13.88
N VAL A 119 -5.72 -7.37 13.94
CA VAL A 119 -6.91 -6.66 14.43
C VAL A 119 -6.77 -6.33 15.91
N ALA A 120 -6.19 -7.22 16.72
CA ALA A 120 -5.93 -6.94 18.13
C ALA A 120 -4.95 -5.77 18.31
N ALA A 121 -3.89 -5.69 17.50
CA ALA A 121 -2.94 -4.59 17.52
C ALA A 121 -3.60 -3.26 17.12
N VAL A 122 -4.42 -3.26 16.06
CA VAL A 122 -5.17 -2.08 15.61
C VAL A 122 -6.18 -1.61 16.66
N ALA A 123 -6.94 -2.53 17.26
CA ALA A 123 -7.91 -2.20 18.30
C ALA A 123 -7.21 -1.58 19.52
N LYS A 124 -6.10 -2.18 19.98
CA LYS A 124 -5.28 -1.64 21.06
C LYS A 124 -4.77 -0.23 20.74
N PHE A 125 -4.29 -0.02 19.52
CA PHE A 125 -3.82 1.29 19.06
C PHE A 125 -4.92 2.35 19.05
N GLN A 126 -6.17 1.96 18.75
CA GLN A 126 -7.34 2.84 18.80
C GLN A 126 -8.03 2.92 20.17
N GLY A 127 -7.43 2.34 21.23
CA GLY A 127 -8.05 2.26 22.56
C GLY A 127 -9.36 1.46 22.62
N LEU A 128 -9.62 0.62 21.62
CA LEU A 128 -10.80 -0.21 21.50
C LEU A 128 -10.57 -1.57 22.16
N LYS A 129 -11.66 -2.16 22.67
CA LYS A 129 -11.67 -3.56 23.10
C LYS A 129 -11.79 -4.47 21.87
N VAL A 130 -10.95 -5.48 21.79
CA VAL A 130 -11.08 -6.55 20.81
C VAL A 130 -12.29 -7.41 21.20
N PRO A 131 -13.24 -7.68 20.29
CA PRO A 131 -14.28 -8.67 20.53
C PRO A 131 -13.67 -10.06 20.79
N ASP A 132 -14.25 -10.79 21.75
CA ASP A 132 -13.92 -12.19 22.03
C ASP A 132 -15.22 -13.02 22.01
N PRO A 133 -15.39 -13.94 21.03
CA PRO A 133 -14.44 -14.28 19.97
C PRO A 133 -14.38 -13.23 18.85
N LEU A 134 -13.22 -13.10 18.19
CA LEU A 134 -13.11 -12.36 16.95
C LEU A 134 -13.88 -13.12 15.84
N VAL A 135 -14.86 -12.47 15.21
CA VAL A 135 -15.68 -13.07 14.17
C VAL A 135 -15.14 -12.72 12.79
N HIS A 136 -14.84 -13.74 11.99
CA HIS A 136 -14.46 -13.58 10.59
C HIS A 136 -15.68 -13.37 9.71
N VAL A 137 -15.68 -12.29 8.92
CA VAL A 137 -16.70 -12.04 7.91
C VAL A 137 -16.18 -12.49 6.55
N TYR A 138 -16.76 -13.58 6.02
CA TYR A 138 -16.34 -14.18 4.73
C TYR A 138 -17.08 -13.62 3.52
N ALA A 139 -17.96 -12.63 3.71
CA ALA A 139 -18.66 -11.99 2.61
C ALA A 139 -17.70 -11.15 1.75
N PRO A 140 -17.98 -10.97 0.45
CA PRO A 140 -17.21 -10.07 -0.41
C PRO A 140 -17.08 -8.66 0.17
N ALA A 141 -15.85 -8.15 0.26
CA ALA A 141 -15.60 -6.80 0.75
C ALA A 141 -16.07 -5.69 -0.22
N LYS A 142 -16.30 -6.03 -1.49
CA LYS A 142 -16.78 -5.10 -2.53
C LYS A 142 -17.85 -5.78 -3.40
N PRO A 143 -18.84 -5.01 -3.89
CA PRO A 143 -19.91 -5.55 -4.74
C PRO A 143 -19.45 -5.85 -6.18
N SER A 144 -18.25 -5.39 -6.57
CA SER A 144 -17.74 -5.51 -7.94
C SER A 144 -16.48 -6.39 -8.02
N GLY A 145 -16.34 -7.10 -9.14
CA GLY A 145 -15.26 -8.05 -9.42
C GLY A 145 -15.53 -9.45 -8.85
N THR A 146 -14.59 -10.37 -9.08
CA THR A 146 -14.61 -11.70 -8.46
C THR A 146 -13.86 -11.61 -7.13
N PRO A 147 -14.56 -11.54 -5.98
CA PRO A 147 -13.90 -11.46 -4.69
C PRO A 147 -13.11 -12.74 -4.42
N SER A 148 -11.82 -12.60 -4.17
CA SER A 148 -10.99 -13.70 -3.70
C SER A 148 -11.29 -13.97 -2.22
N GLY A 149 -11.61 -15.22 -1.88
CA GLY A 149 -11.75 -15.64 -0.49
C GLY A 149 -10.42 -15.63 0.26
N ARG A 150 -10.44 -15.72 1.59
CA ARG A 150 -9.22 -15.73 2.43
C ARG A 150 -8.21 -16.80 1.98
N SER A 151 -8.67 -18.02 1.69
CA SER A 151 -7.79 -19.11 1.24
C SER A 151 -7.07 -18.80 -0.07
N GLU A 152 -7.75 -18.17 -1.02
CA GLU A 152 -7.13 -17.73 -2.28
C GLU A 152 -6.14 -16.58 -2.04
N ALA A 153 -6.49 -15.62 -1.17
CA ALA A 153 -5.57 -14.54 -0.80
C ALA A 153 -4.30 -15.06 -0.11
N LEU A 154 -4.44 -16.05 0.78
CA LEU A 154 -3.33 -16.72 1.45
C LEU A 154 -2.41 -17.41 0.44
N SER A 155 -2.97 -18.24 -0.45
CA SER A 155 -2.19 -18.91 -1.50
C SER A 155 -1.51 -17.90 -2.43
N LYS A 156 -2.18 -16.82 -2.82
CA LYS A 156 -1.58 -15.75 -3.64
C LYS A 156 -0.38 -15.09 -2.98
N ILE A 157 -0.42 -14.89 -1.66
CA ILE A 157 0.68 -14.27 -0.91
C ILE A 157 1.81 -15.29 -0.70
N GLN A 158 1.48 -16.50 -0.23
CA GLN A 158 2.46 -17.52 0.14
C GLN A 158 3.17 -18.12 -1.08
N ASP A 159 2.45 -18.31 -2.19
CA ASP A 159 2.97 -18.92 -3.42
C ASP A 159 3.36 -17.86 -4.46
N HIS A 160 3.34 -16.58 -4.10
CA HIS A 160 3.73 -15.46 -4.97
C HIS A 160 2.97 -15.45 -6.32
N GLN A 161 1.71 -15.91 -6.35
CA GLN A 161 0.98 -16.12 -7.61
C GLN A 161 0.73 -14.83 -8.39
N TYR A 162 0.79 -13.67 -7.74
CA TYR A 162 0.71 -12.37 -8.41
C TYR A 162 1.87 -12.12 -9.38
N LEU A 163 2.96 -12.89 -9.30
CA LEU A 163 4.07 -12.85 -10.26
C LEU A 163 3.73 -13.53 -11.60
N VAL A 164 2.69 -14.36 -11.64
CA VAL A 164 2.30 -15.15 -12.82
C VAL A 164 0.82 -15.00 -13.17
N GLU A 165 0.06 -14.18 -12.44
CA GLU A 165 -1.38 -13.95 -12.68
C GLU A 165 -1.62 -13.03 -13.88
N GLY A 166 -2.46 -13.47 -14.83
CA GLY A 166 -2.93 -12.69 -15.97
C GLY A 166 -2.13 -12.90 -17.26
N ASP A 167 -2.53 -12.20 -18.32
CA ASP A 167 -1.96 -12.35 -19.67
C ASP A 167 -0.57 -11.71 -19.84
N MET A 168 -0.01 -11.10 -18.78
CA MET A 168 1.26 -10.36 -18.84
C MET A 168 2.22 -10.85 -17.74
N PRO A 169 3.24 -11.67 -18.07
CA PRO A 169 4.21 -12.13 -17.09
C PRO A 169 5.07 -10.95 -16.62
N ILE A 170 4.78 -10.44 -15.42
CA ILE A 170 5.57 -9.40 -14.75
C ILE A 170 7.02 -9.82 -14.54
N VAL A 171 7.31 -11.13 -14.59
CA VAL A 171 8.64 -11.72 -14.43
C VAL A 171 9.70 -11.04 -15.31
N GLU A 172 9.35 -10.65 -16.53
CA GLU A 172 10.27 -9.99 -17.48
C GLU A 172 10.67 -8.57 -17.03
N HIS A 173 9.87 -7.95 -16.16
CA HIS A 173 10.09 -6.59 -15.67
C HIS A 173 10.51 -6.54 -14.20
N LEU A 174 10.60 -7.69 -13.52
CA LEU A 174 10.93 -7.72 -12.09
C LEU A 174 12.27 -7.07 -11.80
N GLU A 175 13.28 -7.25 -12.65
CA GLU A 175 14.59 -6.62 -12.44
C GLU A 175 14.47 -5.09 -12.36
N GLN A 176 13.79 -4.49 -13.33
CA GLN A 176 13.57 -3.04 -13.37
C GLN A 176 12.75 -2.57 -12.16
N MET A 177 11.74 -3.33 -11.75
CA MET A 177 10.95 -2.99 -10.56
C MET A 177 11.76 -3.07 -9.29
N CYS A 178 12.43 -4.20 -9.07
CA CYS A 178 13.24 -4.49 -7.89
C CYS A 178 14.39 -3.50 -7.71
N THR A 179 15.05 -3.11 -8.80
CA THR A 179 16.13 -2.09 -8.77
C THR A 179 15.61 -0.67 -8.55
N SER A 180 14.33 -0.40 -8.87
CA SER A 180 13.69 0.90 -8.67
C SER A 180 13.00 1.07 -7.31
N ILE A 181 12.79 -0.02 -6.56
CA ILE A 181 12.19 0.02 -5.22
C ILE A 181 13.21 0.61 -4.23
N ASP A 182 12.77 1.58 -3.43
CA ASP A 182 13.55 2.10 -2.31
C ASP A 182 13.45 1.12 -1.12
N TRP A 183 14.33 0.13 -1.09
CA TRP A 183 14.33 -0.93 -0.08
C TRP A 183 14.55 -0.42 1.35
N SER A 184 15.13 0.77 1.52
CA SER A 184 15.25 1.40 2.84
C SER A 184 13.88 1.75 3.44
N LEU A 185 12.86 1.98 2.60
CA LEU A 185 11.49 2.18 3.07
C LEU A 185 10.85 0.87 3.51
N VAL A 186 11.08 -0.21 2.75
CA VAL A 186 10.57 -1.55 3.06
C VAL A 186 11.06 -2.03 4.41
N GLU A 187 12.34 -1.81 4.72
CA GLU A 187 12.95 -2.21 5.99
C GLU A 187 12.38 -1.47 7.21
N LYS A 188 11.86 -0.25 7.00
CA LYS A 188 11.22 0.56 8.05
C LYS A 188 9.77 0.17 8.32
N LEU A 189 9.15 -0.66 7.48
CA LEU A 189 7.76 -1.05 7.66
C LEU A 189 7.59 -1.96 8.89
N PRO A 190 6.62 -1.70 9.77
CA PRO A 190 6.39 -2.53 10.95
C PRO A 190 5.94 -3.92 10.52
N LYS A 191 6.44 -4.94 11.22
CA LYS A 191 6.02 -6.34 11.06
C LYS A 191 5.23 -6.75 12.29
N LEU A 192 3.94 -7.02 12.12
CA LEU A 192 3.08 -7.45 13.22
C LEU A 192 3.08 -8.98 13.38
N SER A 193 3.13 -9.71 12.27
CA SER A 193 3.26 -11.16 12.25
C SER A 193 4.67 -11.59 11.82
N LYS A 194 5.16 -12.64 12.49
CA LYS A 194 6.45 -13.27 12.19
C LYS A 194 6.40 -14.18 10.97
N ASP A 195 5.20 -14.62 10.59
CA ASP A 195 4.98 -15.61 9.54
C ASP A 195 4.82 -14.97 8.16
N VAL A 196 4.82 -13.64 8.10
CA VAL A 196 4.76 -12.90 6.83
C VAL A 196 6.13 -12.92 6.15
N PRO A 197 6.21 -13.42 4.90
CA PRO A 197 7.43 -13.39 4.11
C PRO A 197 8.04 -11.98 4.00
N SER A 198 9.36 -11.92 3.85
CA SER A 198 10.02 -10.66 3.55
C SER A 198 9.57 -10.14 2.19
N TYR A 199 9.24 -8.85 2.07
CA TYR A 199 8.96 -8.24 0.75
C TYR A 199 10.16 -8.32 -0.20
N LYS A 200 11.37 -8.53 0.31
CA LYS A 200 12.57 -8.72 -0.51
C LYS A 200 12.57 -10.07 -1.25
N SER A 201 11.80 -11.06 -0.80
CA SER A 201 11.83 -12.42 -1.36
C SER A 201 11.47 -12.46 -2.86
N ASP A 202 10.61 -11.56 -3.34
CA ASP A 202 10.32 -11.41 -4.78
C ASP A 202 11.53 -10.97 -5.63
N CYS A 203 12.49 -10.32 -4.97
CA CYS A 203 13.57 -9.58 -5.60
C CYS A 203 14.95 -10.11 -5.23
N GLU A 204 15.07 -11.18 -4.44
CA GLU A 204 16.35 -11.68 -3.90
C GLU A 204 17.43 -11.84 -4.97
N LYS A 205 17.06 -12.33 -6.16
CA LYS A 205 18.00 -12.53 -7.28
C LYS A 205 18.53 -11.25 -7.93
N PHE A 206 17.97 -10.09 -7.60
CA PHE A 206 18.33 -8.78 -8.17
C PHE A 206 18.94 -7.81 -7.14
N LEU A 207 19.06 -8.24 -5.89
CA LEU A 207 19.56 -7.41 -4.78
C LEU A 207 20.99 -7.76 -4.35
N SER A 208 21.66 -8.66 -5.08
CA SER A 208 23.07 -9.03 -4.93
C SER A 208 23.99 -8.00 -5.57
#